data_AF-A0A0C2IE79-F1
#
_entry.id   AF-A0A0C2IE79-F1
#
_cell.length_a   1.000
_cell.length_b   1.000
_cell.length_c   1.000
_cell.angle_alpha   90.00
_cell.angle_beta   90.00
_cell.angle_gamma   90.00
#
_symmetry.space_group_name_H-M   'P 1'
#
loop_
_entity.id
_entity.type
_entity.pdbx_description
1 polymer ?
#
loop_
_entity_poly.entity_id
_entity_poly.type
_entity_poly.pdbx_seq_one_letter_code
_entity_poly.pdbx_strand_id
1 'polypeptide(L)'
;MRISRSTYTRAKQRDPDWSVGLDADQIQRISFVLNIHAALRTVFDNPENVYGFPAMVNDNEFFNGRAPLEVMAQGDMISLYETFRRIDALRGAQW
;
A
#
# COMPACT_ATOMS: atom_id res chain seq x y z
N MET A 1 -0.47 8.69 7.46
CA MET A 1 0.48 7.70 8.04
C MET A 1 1.22 8.36 9.21
N ARG A 2 1.19 7.79 10.43
CA ARG A 2 1.70 8.42 11.67
C ARG A 2 3.16 8.04 11.99
N ILE A 3 4.01 7.95 10.98
CA ILE A 3 5.44 7.67 11.19
C ILE A 3 6.21 8.99 11.16
N SER A 4 7.05 9.23 12.17
CA SER A 4 7.88 10.43 12.21
C SER A 4 8.97 10.38 11.13
N ARG A 5 9.41 11.55 10.66
CA ARG A 5 10.51 11.64 9.68
C ARG A 5 11.82 11.04 10.21
N SER A 6 12.08 11.14 11.51
CA SER A 6 13.28 10.56 12.12
C SER A 6 13.26 9.03 12.08
N THR A 7 12.11 8.41 12.35
CA THR A 7 11.90 6.96 12.22
C THR A 7 12.13 6.49 10.78
N TYR A 8 11.59 7.22 9.79
CA TYR A 8 11.79 6.90 8.37
C TYR A 8 13.26 7.00 7.93
N THR A 9 13.92 8.13 8.24
CA THR A 9 15.30 8.38 7.81
C THR A 9 16.28 7.38 8.39
N ARG A 10 16.09 6.95 9.65
CA ARG A 10 16.95 5.96 10.29
C ARG A 10 16.68 4.53 9.81
N ALA A 11 15.43 4.17 9.54
CA ALA A 11 15.10 2.89 8.90
C ALA A 11 15.79 2.72 7.53
N LYS A 12 15.99 3.83 6.81
CA LYS A 12 16.72 3.83 5.54
C LYS A 12 18.24 3.60 5.70
N GLN A 13 18.83 3.89 6.86
CA GLN A 13 20.27 3.80 7.11
C GLN A 13 20.77 2.37 7.36
N ARG A 14 19.88 1.37 7.50
CA ARG A 14 20.22 -0.06 7.69
C ARG A 14 21.23 -0.31 8.82
N ASP A 15 21.12 0.41 9.92
CA ASP A 15 21.92 0.19 11.13
C ASP A 15 21.55 -1.19 11.74
N PRO A 16 22.48 -2.16 11.80
CA PRO A 16 22.18 -3.53 12.25
C PRO A 16 21.80 -3.63 13.73
N ASP A 17 22.17 -2.65 14.57
CA ASP A 17 21.84 -2.64 16.00
C ASP A 17 20.50 -1.94 16.31
N TRP A 18 19.83 -1.40 15.30
CA TRP A 18 18.61 -0.61 15.50
C TRP A 18 17.33 -1.40 15.24
N SER A 19 16.62 -1.71 16.32
CA SER A 19 15.21 -2.13 16.25
C SER A 19 14.30 -0.92 16.42
N VAL A 20 13.41 -0.66 15.45
CA VAL A 20 12.33 0.29 15.66
C VAL A 20 11.14 -0.42 16.29
N GLY A 21 10.71 0.05 17.46
CA GLY A 21 9.49 -0.42 18.11
C GLY A 21 8.27 0.09 17.35
N LEU A 22 7.83 -0.67 16.35
CA LEU A 22 6.55 -0.45 15.70
C LEU A 22 5.45 -1.11 16.54
N ASP A 23 4.37 -0.38 16.79
CA ASP A 23 3.16 -1.00 17.31
C ASP A 23 2.49 -1.89 16.25
N ALA A 24 1.55 -2.74 16.70
CA ALA A 24 0.85 -3.67 15.84
C ALA A 24 0.09 -2.97 14.69
N ASP A 25 -0.47 -1.78 14.93
CA ASP A 25 -1.16 -0.99 13.90
C ASP A 25 -0.18 -0.53 12.81
N GLN A 26 1.01 -0.03 13.18
CA GLN A 26 2.03 0.37 12.21
C GLN A 26 2.53 -0.83 11.39
N ILE A 27 2.79 -1.98 12.05
CA ILE A 27 3.20 -3.21 11.36
C ILE A 27 2.14 -3.63 10.35
N GLN A 28 0.87 -3.59 10.75
CA GLN A 28 -0.23 -4.00 9.89
C GLN A 28 -0.42 -3.05 8.70
N ARG A 29 -0.30 -1.73 8.90
CA ARG A 29 -0.34 -0.74 7.81
C ARG A 29 0.79 -0.93 6.81
N ILE A 30 2.00 -1.15 7.30
CA ILE A 30 3.17 -1.43 6.44
C ILE A 30 2.92 -2.72 5.67
N SER A 31 2.42 -3.76 6.33
CA SER A 31 2.09 -5.03 5.69
C SER A 31 1.07 -4.85 4.56
N PHE A 32 0.02 -4.05 4.75
CA PHE A 32 -0.94 -3.77 3.68
C PHE A 32 -0.31 -3.05 2.49
N VAL A 33 0.48 -2.00 2.72
CA VAL A 33 1.14 -1.26 1.63
C VAL A 33 2.07 -2.16 0.84
N LEU A 34 2.86 -2.99 1.53
CA LEU A 34 3.78 -3.93 0.88
C LEU A 34 3.03 -5.02 0.10
N ASN A 35 1.95 -5.57 0.67
CA ASN A 35 1.15 -6.60 -0.01
C ASN A 35 0.41 -6.04 -1.22
N ILE A 36 -0.09 -4.80 -1.16
CA ILE A 36 -0.65 -4.10 -2.32
C ILE A 36 0.38 -3.98 -3.43
N HIS A 37 1.60 -3.52 -3.10
CA HIS A 37 2.66 -3.40 -4.09
C HIS A 37 3.07 -4.75 -4.69
N ALA A 38 3.17 -5.79 -3.86
CA ALA A 38 3.46 -7.15 -4.32
C ALA A 38 2.37 -7.68 -5.26
N ALA A 39 1.09 -7.50 -4.90
CA ALA A 39 -0.03 -7.91 -5.74
C ALA A 39 -0.02 -7.22 -7.11
N LEU A 40 0.22 -5.90 -7.15
CA LEU A 40 0.30 -5.15 -8.41
C LEU A 40 1.43 -5.67 -9.33
N ARG A 41 2.58 -6.07 -8.75
CA ARG A 41 3.68 -6.69 -9.50
C ARG A 41 3.36 -8.08 -10.05
N THR A 42 2.33 -8.75 -9.52
CA THR A 42 1.86 -10.03 -10.08
C THR A 42 0.78 -9.83 -11.15
N VAL A 43 0.01 -8.75 -11.05
CA VAL A 43 -1.07 -8.44 -12.00
C VAL A 43 -0.55 -7.79 -13.28
N PHE A 44 0.49 -6.94 -13.18
CA PHE A 44 1.01 -6.17 -14.31
C PHE A 44 2.39 -6.63 -14.77
N ASP A 45 2.51 -6.96 -16.06
CA ASP A 45 3.81 -7.19 -16.71
C ASP A 45 4.57 -5.89 -16.97
N ASN A 46 3.86 -4.79 -17.28
CA ASN A 46 4.48 -3.48 -17.46
C ASN A 46 4.80 -2.86 -16.08
N PRO A 47 6.08 -2.64 -15.73
CA PRO A 47 6.46 -2.06 -14.44
C PRO A 47 5.94 -0.63 -14.22
N GLU A 48 5.66 0.12 -15.30
CA GLU A 48 5.06 1.45 -15.19
C GLU A 48 3.65 1.39 -14.58
N ASN A 49 2.89 0.34 -14.88
CA ASN A 49 1.52 0.17 -14.36
C ASN A 49 1.50 -0.16 -12.87
N VAL A 50 2.58 -0.69 -12.30
CA VAL A 50 2.69 -0.98 -10.85
C VAL A 50 2.57 0.30 -10.03
N TYR A 51 3.11 1.42 -10.53
CA TYR A 51 3.03 2.73 -9.89
C TYR A 51 1.96 3.63 -10.53
N GLY A 52 1.67 3.43 -11.81
CA GLY A 52 0.65 4.17 -12.54
C GLY A 52 -0.75 3.83 -12.05
N PHE A 53 -1.10 2.55 -11.94
CA PHE A 53 -2.45 2.13 -11.56
C PHE A 53 -2.91 2.72 -10.20
N PRO A 54 -2.11 2.67 -9.12
CA PRO A 54 -2.51 3.27 -7.84
C PRO A 54 -2.65 4.80 -7.87
N ALA A 55 -2.04 5.47 -8.84
CA ALA A 55 -2.08 6.93 -8.99
C ALA A 55 -3.19 7.40 -9.94
N MET A 56 -3.81 6.50 -10.70
CA MET A 56 -4.88 6.82 -11.62
C MET A 56 -6.23 6.86 -10.92
N VAL A 57 -7.11 7.75 -11.40
CA VAL A 57 -8.53 7.77 -11.04
C VAL A 57 -9.14 6.39 -11.26
N ASN A 58 -9.90 5.93 -10.28
CA ASN A 58 -10.59 4.65 -10.34
C ASN A 58 -12.08 4.84 -10.06
N ASP A 59 -12.90 4.57 -11.09
CA ASP A 59 -14.36 4.75 -11.03
C ASP A 59 -15.11 3.54 -10.47
N ASN A 60 -14.40 2.49 -10.02
CA ASN A 60 -15.07 1.40 -9.30
C ASN A 60 -15.74 1.96 -8.04
N GLU A 61 -16.90 1.41 -7.70
CA GLU A 61 -17.81 1.89 -6.65
C GLU A 61 -17.13 2.30 -5.34
N PHE A 62 -16.12 1.53 -4.91
CA PHE A 62 -15.37 1.83 -3.68
C PHE A 62 -14.46 3.05 -3.76
N PHE A 63 -13.80 3.23 -4.89
CA PHE A 63 -12.87 4.33 -5.09
C PHE A 63 -13.63 5.62 -5.43
N ASN A 64 -14.81 5.50 -6.07
CA ASN A 64 -15.73 6.60 -6.35
C ASN A 64 -15.04 7.78 -7.04
N GLY A 65 -14.26 7.48 -8.08
CA GLY A 65 -13.52 8.47 -8.87
C GLY A 65 -12.23 8.97 -8.21
N ARG A 66 -11.83 8.41 -7.07
CA ARG A 66 -10.53 8.72 -6.42
C ARG A 66 -9.47 7.72 -6.84
N ALA A 67 -8.21 8.12 -6.81
CA ALA A 67 -7.11 7.19 -6.99
C ALA A 67 -6.95 6.29 -5.75
N PRO A 68 -6.53 5.02 -5.91
CA PRO A 68 -6.22 4.15 -4.78
C PRO A 68 -5.24 4.77 -3.78
N LEU A 69 -4.22 5.52 -4.25
CA LEU A 69 -3.29 6.24 -3.39
C LEU A 69 -3.98 7.30 -2.52
N GLU A 70 -4.96 8.02 -3.06
CA GLU A 70 -5.71 9.04 -2.31
C GLU A 70 -6.57 8.40 -1.21
N VAL A 71 -7.16 7.23 -1.48
CA VAL A 71 -7.93 6.46 -0.50
C VAL A 71 -7.02 5.94 0.61
N MET A 72 -5.86 5.35 0.26
CA MET A 72 -4.89 4.89 1.26
C MET A 72 -4.30 6.03 2.10
N ALA A 73 -4.10 7.22 1.51
CA ALA A 73 -3.51 8.37 2.17
C ALA A 73 -4.40 8.96 3.29
N GLN A 74 -5.72 8.72 3.26
CA GLN A 74 -6.65 9.12 4.33
C GLN A 74 -6.27 8.53 5.69
N GLY A 75 -5.56 7.40 5.68
CA GLY A 75 -4.88 6.87 6.86
C GLY A 75 -5.78 6.12 7.82
N ASP A 76 -7.03 5.84 7.47
CA ASP A 76 -7.83 4.84 8.19
C ASP A 76 -7.43 3.42 7.75
N MET A 77 -7.54 2.46 8.66
CA MET A 77 -7.13 1.08 8.40
C MET A 77 -8.08 0.37 7.43
N ILE A 78 -9.35 0.74 7.45
CA ILE A 78 -10.40 0.12 6.63
C ILE A 78 -10.12 0.41 5.16
N SER A 79 -9.80 1.65 4.80
CA SER A 79 -9.41 2.06 3.45
C SER A 79 -8.21 1.27 2.93
N LEU A 80 -7.19 1.05 3.75
CA LEU A 80 -6.02 0.24 3.38
C LEU A 80 -6.40 -1.22 3.12
N TYR A 81 -7.18 -1.82 4.04
CA TYR A 81 -7.63 -3.20 3.91
C TYR A 81 -8.54 -3.41 2.68
N GLU A 82 -9.50 -2.52 2.47
CA GLU A 82 -10.46 -2.58 1.37
C GLU A 82 -9.78 -2.35 0.00
N THR A 83 -8.75 -1.51 -0.03
CA THR A 83 -7.88 -1.32 -1.22
C THR A 83 -7.08 -2.60 -1.49
N PHE A 84 -6.45 -3.18 -0.46
CA PHE A 84 -5.72 -4.45 -0.58
C PHE A 84 -6.62 -5.57 -1.10
N ARG A 85 -7.80 -5.78 -0.51
CA ARG A 85 -8.73 -6.84 -0.92
C ARG A 85 -9.11 -6.74 -2.40
N ARG A 86 -9.34 -5.53 -2.90
CA ARG A 86 -9.73 -5.30 -4.31
C ARG A 86 -8.57 -5.55 -5.27
N ILE A 87 -7.37 -5.10 -4.92
CA ILE A 87 -6.19 -5.33 -5.75
C ILE A 87 -5.82 -6.82 -5.74
N ASP A 88 -5.90 -7.49 -4.59
CA ASP A 88 -5.64 -8.93 -4.51
C ASP A 88 -6.68 -9.75 -5.28
N ALA A 89 -7.94 -9.29 -5.33
CA ALA A 89 -8.96 -9.94 -6.15
C ALA A 89 -8.65 -9.89 -7.66
N LEU A 90 -7.88 -8.92 -8.16
CA LEU A 90 -7.46 -8.87 -9.56
C LEU A 90 -6.56 -10.06 -9.92
N ARG A 91 -5.70 -10.49 -8.99
CA ARG A 91 -4.89 -11.70 -9.12
C ARG A 91 -5.77 -12.95 -9.26
N GLY A 92 -6.90 -12.95 -8.57
CA GLY A 92 -7.92 -14.00 -8.60
C GLY A 92 -8.93 -13.91 -9.76
N ALA A 93 -8.83 -12.93 -10.66
CA ALA A 93 -9.69 -12.84 -11.84
C ALA A 93 -8.94 -13.19 -13.14
N GLN A 94 -7.65 -13.50 -13.04
CA GLN A 94 -6.73 -13.72 -14.16
C GLN A 94 -6.62 -15.21 -14.61
N TRP A 95 -7.54 -16.07 -14.18
CA TRP A 95 -7.59 -17.53 -14.37
C TRP A 95 -9.01 -17.97 -14.71
#